data_AF-A0AAQ4S2W8-F1
#
_entry.id   AF-A0AAQ4S2W8-F1
#
_cell.length_a   1.000
_cell.length_b   1.000
_cell.length_c   1.000
_cell.angle_alpha   90.00
_cell.angle_beta   90.00
_cell.angle_gamma   90.00
#
_symmetry.space_group_name_H-M   'P 1'
#
loop_
_entity.id
_entity.type
_entity.pdbx_description
1 polymer ?
#
loop_
_entity_poly.entity_id
_entity_poly.type
_entity_poly.pdbx_seq_one_letter_code
_entity_poly.pdbx_strand_id
1 'polypeptide(L)'
;MRLSFGRGLERVLSLMRSRISVSLSASPLMLNLKLQVLLFKDPDERKPLIPHPNPVSKPPNGTDWITTSVPSARTDEQALLTSILTKTAQNIIDVSAADSVMMEQHEYMDKARQYSTKLAVLSNTLPQKKSLALPSLTSQPHQVLASDQVPYSDVQQVAKIAAYAHSAISQIKVDAKEELVVQFAIP
;
A
#
# COMPACT_ATOMS: atom_id res chain seq x y z
N MET A 1 25.02 18.18 35.15
CA MET A 1 25.53 18.59 33.82
C MET A 1 24.69 17.87 32.75
N ARG A 2 23.67 18.52 32.18
CA ARG A 2 22.77 17.94 31.17
C ARG A 2 23.38 18.17 29.79
N LEU A 3 23.85 17.11 29.13
CA LEU A 3 24.41 17.18 27.78
C LEU A 3 23.30 17.06 26.73
N SER A 4 23.23 18.07 25.88
CA SER A 4 22.23 18.30 24.85
C SER A 4 22.52 17.39 23.63
N PHE A 5 21.86 16.22 23.56
CA PHE A 5 21.99 15.26 22.45
C PHE A 5 20.91 15.42 21.36
N GLY A 6 19.94 16.33 21.54
CA GLY A 6 18.72 16.40 20.72
C GLY A 6 18.77 17.29 19.47
N ARG A 7 19.87 18.01 19.18
CA ARG A 7 19.88 19.01 18.09
C ARG A 7 20.59 18.58 16.81
N GLY A 8 21.37 17.49 16.85
CA GLY A 8 22.10 16.98 15.68
C GLY A 8 21.22 16.15 14.74
N LEU A 9 20.35 15.30 15.29
CA LEU A 9 19.51 14.38 14.51
C LEU A 9 18.47 15.12 13.67
N GLU A 10 17.86 16.18 14.24
CA GLU A 10 16.88 17.03 13.55
C GLU A 10 17.47 17.77 12.35
N ARG A 11 18.75 18.17 12.41
CA ARG A 11 19.43 18.80 11.26
C ARG A 11 19.70 17.79 10.15
N VAL A 12 20.01 16.54 10.49
CA VAL A 12 20.25 15.47 9.49
C VAL A 12 18.93 15.06 8.83
N LEU A 13 17.84 14.93 9.60
CA LEU A 13 16.49 14.68 9.08
C LEU A 13 15.96 15.83 8.22
N SER A 14 16.23 17.08 8.61
CA SER A 14 15.87 18.28 7.83
C SER A 14 16.66 18.36 6.52
N LEU A 15 17.95 18.03 6.52
CA LEU A 15 18.79 18.02 5.32
C LEU A 15 18.41 16.87 4.35
N MET A 16 17.99 15.73 4.89
CA MET A 16 17.44 14.61 4.11
C MET A 16 16.09 14.99 3.47
N ARG A 17 15.20 15.70 4.17
CA ARG A 17 13.92 16.17 3.61
C ARG A 17 14.11 17.26 2.56
N SER A 18 15.08 18.16 2.73
CA SER A 18 15.30 19.30 1.83
C SER A 18 16.02 18.94 0.51
N ARG A 19 16.70 17.79 0.42
CA ARG A 19 17.40 17.35 -0.82
C ARG A 19 16.62 16.38 -1.69
N ILE A 20 15.44 15.91 -1.26
CA ILE A 20 14.53 15.09 -2.08
C ILE A 20 13.65 15.99 -2.97
N SER A 21 14.26 16.97 -3.65
CA SER A 21 13.59 17.75 -4.69
C SER A 21 14.34 17.73 -6.02
N VAL A 22 15.36 16.88 -6.15
CA VAL A 22 16.16 16.82 -7.38
C VAL A 22 16.06 15.44 -8.02
N SER A 23 15.32 15.41 -9.12
CA SER A 23 15.37 14.43 -10.21
C SER A 23 15.13 12.96 -9.84
N LEU A 24 13.87 12.57 -9.68
CA LEU A 24 13.44 11.21 -10.03
C LEU A 24 12.88 11.23 -11.45
N SER A 25 13.74 10.93 -12.42
CA SER A 25 13.32 10.34 -13.69
C SER A 25 12.86 8.91 -13.42
N ALA A 26 11.66 8.77 -12.88
CA ALA A 26 10.99 7.49 -12.72
C ALA A 26 9.71 7.55 -13.55
N SER A 27 9.52 6.56 -14.43
CA SER A 27 8.32 6.38 -15.22
C SER A 27 7.06 6.58 -14.35
N PRO A 28 6.00 7.25 -14.84
CA PRO A 28 4.80 7.55 -14.05
C PRO A 28 4.16 6.33 -13.36
N LEU A 29 4.37 5.12 -13.88
CA LEU A 29 3.90 3.86 -13.31
C LEU A 29 4.69 3.42 -12.05
N MET A 30 5.99 3.71 -11.98
CA MET A 30 6.83 3.41 -10.81
C MET A 30 6.58 4.39 -9.67
N LEU A 31 6.30 5.66 -9.99
CA LEU A 31 5.82 6.63 -9.01
C LEU A 31 4.46 6.21 -8.44
N ASN A 32 3.55 5.72 -9.28
CA ASN A 32 2.26 5.21 -8.81
C ASN A 32 2.44 4.00 -7.89
N LEU A 33 3.28 3.02 -8.24
CA LEU A 33 3.48 1.83 -7.42
C LEU A 33 4.22 2.13 -6.09
N LYS A 34 5.19 3.06 -6.10
CA LYS A 34 5.93 3.45 -4.89
C LYS A 34 5.12 4.37 -3.97
N LEU A 35 4.26 5.22 -4.55
CA LEU A 35 3.29 6.00 -3.81
C LEU A 35 2.16 5.10 -3.29
N GLN A 36 1.73 4.08 -4.03
CA GLN A 36 0.74 3.09 -3.60
C GLN A 36 1.26 2.27 -2.40
N VAL A 37 2.53 1.84 -2.43
CA VAL A 37 3.15 1.11 -1.31
C VAL A 37 3.35 1.99 -0.07
N LEU A 38 3.53 3.31 -0.24
CA LEU A 38 3.66 4.23 0.89
C LEU A 38 2.33 4.83 1.39
N LEU A 39 1.24 4.76 0.59
CA LEU A 39 -0.10 5.25 0.94
C LEU A 39 -1.10 4.14 1.31
N PHE A 40 -0.74 2.87 1.29
CA PHE A 40 -1.51 1.84 2.03
C PHE A 40 -1.15 1.87 3.51
N LYS A 41 -1.45 3.00 4.16
CA LYS A 41 -1.80 3.01 5.58
C LYS A 41 -3.32 3.15 5.61
N ASP A 42 -4.00 2.03 5.44
CA ASP A 42 -5.45 1.97 5.54
C ASP A 42 -5.84 2.46 6.96
N PRO A 43 -6.61 3.55 7.10
CA PRO A 43 -7.00 4.06 8.41
C PRO A 43 -7.89 3.07 9.20
N ASP A 44 -8.36 1.98 8.56
CA ASP A 44 -9.19 0.95 9.17
C ASP A 44 -8.40 -0.19 9.83
N GLU A 45 -7.06 -0.21 9.74
CA GLU A 45 -6.19 -1.25 10.34
C GLU A 45 -6.19 -1.24 11.89
N ARG A 46 -6.84 -0.26 12.51
CA ARG A 46 -7.04 -0.17 13.97
C ARG A 46 -8.46 -0.47 14.43
N LYS A 47 -9.33 -1.01 13.58
CA LYS A 47 -10.56 -1.63 14.08
C LYS A 47 -10.22 -3.03 14.60
N PRO A 48 -10.43 -3.32 15.90
CA PRO A 48 -10.36 -4.68 16.39
C PRO A 48 -11.33 -5.56 15.59
N LEU A 49 -10.85 -6.65 15.01
CA LEU A 49 -11.68 -7.64 14.31
C LEU A 49 -12.65 -8.38 15.24
N ILE A 50 -12.52 -8.16 16.55
CA ILE A 50 -13.30 -8.82 17.60
C ILE A 50 -13.89 -7.73 18.51
N PRO A 51 -15.23 -7.55 18.56
CA PRO A 51 -15.87 -6.72 19.57
C PRO A 51 -15.60 -7.30 20.97
N HIS A 52 -15.27 -6.45 21.93
CA HIS A 52 -15.06 -6.85 23.33
C HIS A 52 -16.28 -7.61 23.90
N PRO A 53 -16.11 -8.71 24.65
CA PRO A 53 -17.22 -9.50 25.17
C PRO A 53 -17.75 -8.84 26.44
N ASN A 54 -18.54 -7.78 26.31
CA ASN A 54 -19.46 -7.38 27.39
C ASN A 54 -20.53 -6.39 26.94
N PRO A 55 -21.71 -6.86 26.51
CA PRO A 55 -22.91 -6.02 26.55
C PRO A 55 -23.43 -5.99 27.99
N VAL A 56 -23.29 -4.83 28.66
CA VAL A 56 -23.94 -4.55 29.94
C VAL A 56 -25.45 -4.78 29.79
N SER A 57 -25.96 -5.66 30.63
CA SER A 57 -27.35 -6.05 30.74
C SER A 57 -28.26 -4.87 31.06
N LYS A 58 -29.36 -4.70 30.31
CA LYS A 58 -30.61 -4.15 30.84
C LYS A 58 -31.81 -4.54 29.97
N PRO A 59 -32.75 -5.37 30.46
CA PRO A 59 -34.05 -5.53 29.81
C PRO A 59 -35.04 -4.50 30.40
N PRO A 60 -35.83 -3.77 29.59
CA PRO A 60 -37.09 -3.27 30.05
C PRO A 60 -38.16 -4.33 29.78
N ASN A 61 -38.61 -4.90 30.90
CA ASN A 61 -39.82 -5.67 31.08
C ASN A 61 -41.04 -5.10 30.33
N GLY A 62 -41.81 -6.00 29.71
CA GLY A 62 -43.27 -5.96 29.75
C GLY A 62 -44.00 -5.35 28.57
N THR A 63 -44.93 -6.15 28.03
CA THR A 63 -46.28 -5.75 27.56
C THR A 63 -46.49 -5.80 26.03
N ASP A 64 -47.28 -6.82 25.64
CA ASP A 64 -48.24 -6.89 24.53
C ASP A 64 -47.75 -7.05 23.08
N TRP A 65 -47.69 -8.31 22.64
CA TRP A 65 -47.70 -8.72 21.23
C TRP A 65 -49.13 -8.61 20.67
N ILE A 66 -49.62 -7.39 20.45
CA ILE A 66 -50.81 -7.19 19.62
C ILE A 66 -50.34 -6.79 18.21
N THR A 67 -50.58 -7.71 17.28
CA THR A 67 -50.53 -7.56 15.84
C THR A 67 -50.97 -6.17 15.38
N THR A 68 -50.02 -5.33 14.97
CA THR A 68 -50.29 -4.21 14.06
C THR A 68 -49.39 -4.38 12.84
N SER A 69 -49.97 -4.90 11.78
CA SER A 69 -49.35 -5.01 10.46
C SER A 69 -49.10 -3.61 9.89
N VAL A 70 -47.86 -3.11 10.05
CA VAL A 70 -47.33 -2.00 9.26
C VAL A 70 -46.48 -2.61 8.14
N PRO A 71 -46.89 -2.51 6.85
CA PRO A 71 -46.16 -3.15 5.74
C PRO A 71 -44.79 -2.52 5.43
N SER A 72 -44.46 -1.36 6.02
CA SER A 72 -43.27 -0.58 5.64
C SER A 72 -42.00 -0.95 6.41
N ALA A 73 -42.09 -1.25 7.71
CA ALA A 73 -40.91 -1.47 8.57
C ALA A 73 -40.25 -2.84 8.36
N ARG A 74 -41.00 -3.85 7.87
CA ARG A 74 -40.45 -5.17 7.56
C ARG A 74 -39.47 -5.15 6.39
N THR A 75 -39.68 -4.23 5.45
CA THR A 75 -38.86 -4.12 4.26
C THR A 75 -37.45 -3.62 4.59
N ASP A 76 -37.32 -2.70 5.55
CA ASP A 76 -36.03 -2.14 5.96
C ASP A 76 -35.19 -3.14 6.77
N GLU A 77 -35.82 -3.89 7.68
CA GLU A 77 -35.17 -4.97 8.43
C GLU A 77 -34.70 -6.09 7.48
N GLN A 78 -35.53 -6.45 6.51
CA GLN A 78 -35.17 -7.46 5.51
C GLN A 78 -34.02 -6.98 4.59
N ALA A 79 -33.98 -5.69 4.24
CA ALA A 79 -32.90 -5.09 3.48
C ALA A 79 -31.59 -5.06 4.28
N LEU A 80 -31.65 -4.75 5.59
CA LEU A 80 -30.51 -4.81 6.50
C LEU A 80 -29.93 -6.22 6.59
N LEU A 81 -30.79 -7.23 6.80
CA LEU A 81 -30.36 -8.63 6.84
C LEU A 81 -29.75 -9.08 5.50
N THR A 82 -30.33 -8.64 4.38
CA THR A 82 -29.77 -8.90 3.03
C THR A 82 -28.40 -8.24 2.85
N SER A 83 -28.23 -7.02 3.35
CA SER A 83 -26.94 -6.32 3.32
C SER A 83 -25.90 -7.03 4.18
N ILE A 84 -26.27 -7.49 5.37
CA ILE A 84 -25.40 -8.28 6.25
C ILE A 84 -24.94 -9.55 5.54
N LEU A 85 -25.86 -10.31 4.95
CA LEU A 85 -25.53 -11.53 4.21
C LEU A 85 -24.62 -11.25 3.00
N THR A 86 -24.93 -10.23 2.21
CA THR A 86 -24.15 -9.84 1.03
C THR A 86 -22.73 -9.41 1.42
N LYS A 87 -22.61 -8.55 2.43
CA LYS A 87 -21.32 -8.09 2.96
C LYS A 87 -20.53 -9.25 3.57
N THR A 88 -21.20 -10.16 4.27
CA THR A 88 -20.56 -11.35 4.83
C THR A 88 -20.04 -12.27 3.73
N ALA A 89 -20.84 -12.53 2.68
CA ALA A 89 -20.43 -13.33 1.53
C ALA A 89 -19.24 -12.72 0.78
N GLN A 90 -19.15 -11.38 0.69
CA GLN A 90 -18.02 -10.68 0.09
C GLN A 90 -16.74 -10.73 0.93
N ASN A 91 -16.86 -10.85 2.26
CA ASN A 91 -15.73 -10.81 3.19
C ASN A 91 -15.19 -12.20 3.57
N ILE A 92 -15.99 -13.26 3.39
CA ILE A 92 -15.52 -14.63 3.60
C ILE A 92 -14.53 -14.99 2.49
N ILE A 93 -13.41 -15.57 2.87
CA ILE A 93 -12.40 -16.07 1.94
C ILE A 93 -12.78 -17.48 1.52
N ASP A 94 -13.01 -17.69 0.23
CA ASP A 94 -13.12 -19.04 -0.34
C ASP A 94 -11.73 -19.67 -0.45
N VAL A 95 -11.43 -20.61 0.45
CA VAL A 95 -10.15 -21.34 0.48
C VAL A 95 -10.01 -22.36 -0.66
N SER A 96 -11.09 -22.65 -1.40
CA SER A 96 -11.12 -23.60 -2.52
C SER A 96 -10.96 -22.95 -3.90
N ALA A 97 -10.99 -21.61 -3.99
CA ALA A 97 -10.87 -20.87 -5.24
C ALA A 97 -9.48 -20.94 -5.93
N ALA A 98 -8.54 -21.69 -5.36
CA ALA A 98 -7.21 -21.91 -5.96
C ALA A 98 -7.27 -22.81 -7.21
N ASP A 99 -8.24 -23.71 -7.28
CA ASP A 99 -8.55 -24.42 -8.51
C ASP A 99 -9.22 -23.41 -9.44
N SER A 100 -8.52 -23.04 -10.50
CA SER A 100 -8.93 -21.93 -11.35
C SER A 100 -10.37 -22.14 -11.82
N VAL A 101 -11.25 -21.20 -11.48
CA VAL A 101 -12.48 -20.99 -12.23
C VAL A 101 -12.04 -20.54 -13.62
N MET A 102 -11.72 -21.51 -14.46
CA MET A 102 -11.35 -21.25 -15.84
C MET A 102 -12.62 -20.80 -16.54
N MET A 103 -12.63 -19.52 -16.87
CA MET A 103 -13.54 -18.97 -17.84
C MET A 103 -13.56 -19.85 -19.09
N GLU A 104 -14.74 -20.14 -19.62
CA GLU A 104 -14.85 -20.96 -20.82
C GLU A 104 -14.09 -20.30 -21.99
N GLN A 105 -13.41 -21.10 -22.81
CA GLN A 105 -12.53 -20.59 -23.86
C GLN A 105 -13.26 -19.66 -24.83
N HIS A 106 -14.50 -19.99 -25.19
CA HIS A 106 -15.31 -19.18 -26.10
C HIS A 106 -15.70 -17.85 -25.46
N GLU A 107 -16.05 -17.83 -24.16
CA GLU A 107 -16.35 -16.61 -23.41
C GLU A 107 -15.11 -15.69 -23.37
N TYR A 108 -13.92 -16.27 -23.17
CA TYR A 108 -12.67 -15.52 -23.15
C TYR A 108 -12.39 -14.88 -24.53
N MET A 109 -12.55 -15.65 -25.61
CA MET A 109 -12.38 -15.15 -26.99
C MET A 109 -13.33 -14.00 -27.33
N ASP A 110 -14.60 -14.12 -26.92
CA ASP A 110 -15.60 -13.07 -27.16
C ASP A 110 -15.30 -11.80 -26.35
N LYS A 111 -14.92 -11.93 -25.08
CA LYS A 111 -14.51 -10.76 -24.27
C LYS A 111 -13.25 -10.11 -24.82
N ALA A 112 -12.25 -10.89 -25.25
CA ALA A 112 -11.03 -10.35 -25.86
C ALA A 112 -11.33 -9.56 -27.14
N ARG A 113 -12.22 -10.07 -28.00
CA ARG A 113 -12.71 -9.35 -29.19
C ARG A 113 -13.43 -8.07 -28.79
N GLN A 114 -14.37 -8.16 -27.83
CA GLN A 114 -15.14 -7.01 -27.36
C GLN A 114 -14.25 -5.90 -26.81
N TYR A 115 -13.25 -6.23 -25.99
CA TYR A 115 -12.30 -5.27 -25.45
C TYR A 115 -11.40 -4.69 -26.54
N SER A 116 -10.96 -5.50 -27.50
CA SER A 116 -10.17 -5.02 -28.63
C SER A 116 -10.95 -3.99 -29.46
N THR A 117 -12.22 -4.25 -29.77
CA THR A 117 -13.08 -3.30 -30.50
C THR A 117 -13.32 -2.03 -29.70
N LYS A 118 -13.66 -2.15 -28.40
CA LYS A 118 -13.86 -0.98 -27.52
C LYS A 118 -12.58 -0.14 -27.42
N LEU A 119 -11.43 -0.78 -27.28
CA LEU A 119 -10.14 -0.11 -27.20
C LEU A 119 -9.78 0.59 -28.50
N ALA A 120 -10.04 -0.02 -29.67
CA ALA A 120 -9.80 0.60 -30.96
C ALA A 120 -10.64 1.90 -31.15
N VAL A 121 -11.89 1.89 -30.72
CA VAL A 121 -12.76 3.09 -30.76
C VAL A 121 -12.22 4.18 -29.82
N LEU A 122 -11.86 3.81 -28.59
CA LEU A 122 -11.29 4.76 -27.61
C LEU A 122 -9.91 5.29 -28.04
N SER A 123 -9.11 4.47 -28.72
CA SER A 123 -7.78 4.84 -29.24
C SER A 123 -7.86 6.01 -30.23
N ASN A 124 -8.97 6.16 -30.94
CA ASN A 124 -9.17 7.26 -31.90
C ASN A 124 -9.60 8.57 -31.23
N THR A 125 -10.16 8.52 -30.01
CA THR A 125 -10.63 9.70 -29.27
C THR A 125 -9.65 10.15 -28.18
N LEU A 126 -8.78 9.25 -27.71
CA LEU A 126 -7.77 9.55 -26.71
C LEU A 126 -6.48 10.04 -27.39
N PRO A 127 -5.85 11.13 -26.91
CA PRO A 127 -4.53 11.53 -27.39
C PRO A 127 -3.55 10.36 -27.24
N GLN A 128 -3.00 9.92 -28.37
CA GLN A 128 -2.04 8.83 -28.42
C GLN A 128 -0.79 9.21 -27.63
N LYS A 129 -0.56 8.51 -26.51
CA LYS A 129 0.62 8.68 -25.68
C LYS A 129 1.81 8.04 -26.40
N LYS A 130 2.40 8.76 -27.34
CA LYS A 130 3.69 8.40 -27.93
C LYS A 130 4.72 8.32 -26.79
N SER A 131 5.68 7.40 -26.91
CA SER A 131 6.86 7.41 -26.05
C SER A 131 7.49 8.79 -26.12
N LEU A 132 7.58 9.47 -24.97
CA LEU A 132 8.17 10.80 -24.90
C LEU A 132 9.66 10.69 -25.26
N ALA A 133 10.14 11.56 -26.15
CA ALA A 133 11.56 11.66 -26.43
C ALA A 133 12.33 12.08 -25.16
N LEU A 134 13.58 11.67 -25.03
CA LEU A 134 14.44 12.13 -23.94
C LEU A 134 14.55 13.66 -23.97
N PRO A 135 14.51 14.33 -22.81
CA PRO A 135 14.67 15.78 -22.77
C PRO A 135 16.08 16.17 -23.21
N SER A 136 16.18 17.23 -24.03
CA SER A 136 17.47 17.83 -24.37
C SER A 136 18.04 18.54 -23.15
N LEU A 137 19.18 18.08 -22.63
CA LEU A 137 19.82 18.62 -21.44
C LEU A 137 20.78 19.77 -21.74
N THR A 138 21.35 19.81 -22.96
CA THR A 138 22.31 20.84 -23.38
C THR A 138 22.34 20.94 -24.92
N SER A 139 22.61 22.13 -25.44
CA SER A 139 22.88 22.36 -26.86
C SER A 139 24.35 22.18 -27.24
N GLN A 140 25.24 22.07 -26.25
CA GLN A 140 26.70 21.97 -26.43
C GLN A 140 27.27 20.75 -25.67
N PRO A 141 27.03 19.51 -26.16
CA PRO A 141 27.40 18.29 -25.45
C PRO A 141 28.91 18.17 -25.24
N HIS A 142 29.73 18.55 -26.22
CA HIS A 142 31.19 18.48 -26.11
C HIS A 142 31.74 19.38 -25.01
N GLN A 143 31.17 20.57 -24.81
CA GLN A 143 31.60 21.50 -23.77
C GLN A 143 31.22 21.00 -22.38
N VAL A 144 30.00 20.46 -22.22
CA VAL A 144 29.55 19.90 -20.93
C VAL A 144 30.37 18.67 -20.55
N LEU A 145 30.76 17.84 -21.51
CA LEU A 145 31.58 16.66 -21.23
C LEU A 145 33.05 17.01 -20.95
N ALA A 146 33.53 18.15 -21.43
CA ALA A 146 34.88 18.65 -21.19
C ALA A 146 35.00 19.56 -19.95
N SER A 147 33.88 19.84 -19.27
CA SER A 147 33.91 20.65 -18.05
C SER A 147 34.60 19.91 -16.90
N ASP A 148 34.94 20.66 -15.85
CA ASP A 148 35.50 20.09 -14.64
C ASP A 148 34.63 18.96 -14.07
N GLN A 149 35.28 17.89 -13.65
CA GLN A 149 34.62 16.73 -13.05
C GLN A 149 34.16 17.03 -11.62
N VAL A 150 33.27 16.18 -11.11
CA VAL A 150 32.86 16.23 -9.70
C VAL A 150 34.10 16.08 -8.80
N PRO A 151 34.32 16.97 -7.82
CA PRO A 151 35.47 16.89 -6.92
C PRO A 151 35.53 15.54 -6.19
N TYR A 152 36.74 14.98 -6.07
CA TYR A 152 36.92 13.67 -5.44
C TYR A 152 36.51 13.65 -3.96
N SER A 153 36.60 14.78 -3.27
CA SER A 153 36.12 14.96 -1.89
C SER A 153 34.64 14.57 -1.73
N ASP A 154 33.82 14.93 -2.72
CA ASP A 154 32.37 14.71 -2.68
C ASP A 154 32.07 13.22 -2.87
N VAL A 155 32.80 12.58 -3.79
CA VAL A 155 32.71 11.13 -4.01
C VAL A 155 33.09 10.36 -2.75
N GLN A 156 34.20 10.74 -2.09
CA GLN A 156 34.62 10.12 -0.82
C GLN A 156 33.61 10.35 0.30
N GLN A 157 33.04 11.55 0.40
CA GLN A 157 32.04 11.86 1.40
C GLN A 157 30.77 11.02 1.21
N VAL A 158 30.26 10.92 -0.02
CA VAL A 158 29.09 10.10 -0.35
C VAL A 158 29.37 8.62 -0.08
N ALA A 159 30.55 8.12 -0.43
CA ALA A 159 30.95 6.75 -0.14
C ALA A 159 30.95 6.46 1.38
N LYS A 160 31.47 7.39 2.19
CA LYS A 160 31.45 7.29 3.65
C LYS A 160 30.03 7.27 4.21
N ILE A 161 29.14 8.12 3.68
CA ILE A 161 27.72 8.15 4.09
C ILE A 161 27.04 6.83 3.73
N ALA A 162 27.28 6.30 2.53
CA ALA A 162 26.72 5.02 2.09
C ALA A 162 27.20 3.85 2.98
N ALA A 163 28.50 3.82 3.31
CA ALA A 163 29.05 2.82 4.23
C ALA A 163 28.41 2.91 5.63
N TYR A 164 28.23 4.12 6.15
CA TYR A 164 27.56 4.33 7.44
C TYR A 164 26.10 3.86 7.43
N ALA A 165 25.36 4.18 6.36
CA ALA A 165 23.99 3.71 6.19
C ALA A 165 23.91 2.18 6.12
N HIS A 166 24.83 1.55 5.39
CA HIS A 166 24.94 0.09 5.32
C HIS A 166 25.21 -0.52 6.71
N SER A 167 26.14 0.05 7.49
CA SER A 167 26.39 -0.38 8.87
C SER A 167 25.16 -0.21 9.76
N ALA A 168 24.38 0.86 9.61
CA ALA A 168 23.16 1.06 10.38
C ALA A 168 22.08 0.01 10.04
N ILE A 169 21.92 -0.35 8.76
CA ILE A 169 20.99 -1.39 8.32
C ILE A 169 21.34 -2.74 8.94
N SER A 170 22.63 -3.05 9.11
CA SER A 170 23.06 -4.30 9.77
C SER A 170 22.63 -4.41 11.24
N GLN A 171 22.24 -3.31 11.88
CA GLN A 171 21.69 -3.31 13.24
C GLN A 171 20.20 -3.65 13.28
N ILE A 172 19.52 -3.73 12.13
CA ILE A 172 18.13 -4.21 12.05
C ILE A 172 18.17 -5.73 12.16
N LYS A 173 18.19 -6.22 13.39
CA LYS A 173 18.15 -7.64 13.74
C LYS A 173 17.36 -7.83 15.03
N VAL A 174 16.85 -9.04 15.23
CA VAL A 174 16.22 -9.42 16.50
C VAL A 174 17.32 -9.85 17.46
N ASP A 175 17.43 -9.17 18.61
CA ASP A 175 18.33 -9.60 19.69
C ASP A 175 17.67 -10.74 20.46
N ALA A 176 18.27 -11.93 20.41
CA ALA A 176 17.80 -13.09 21.17
C ALA A 176 17.96 -12.84 22.69
N LYS A 177 16.86 -12.92 23.44
CA LYS A 177 16.83 -12.75 24.90
C LYS A 177 16.68 -14.07 25.65
N GLU A 178 15.97 -15.01 25.06
CA GLU A 178 15.66 -16.32 25.63
C GLU A 178 15.60 -17.36 24.52
N GLU A 179 15.69 -18.64 24.91
CA GLU A 179 15.55 -19.75 23.99
C GLU A 179 14.08 -19.94 23.63
N LEU A 180 13.76 -19.85 22.34
CA LEU A 180 12.38 -20.03 21.86
C LEU A 180 11.97 -21.52 21.77
N VAL A 181 12.92 -22.43 21.88
CA VAL A 181 12.71 -23.88 21.73
C VAL A 181 13.47 -24.59 22.84
N VAL A 182 12.78 -25.22 23.78
CA VAL A 182 13.42 -26.02 24.84
C VAL A 182 13.27 -27.50 24.51
N GLN A 183 14.37 -28.25 24.59
CA GLN A 183 14.35 -29.70 24.45
C GLN A 183 14.01 -30.34 25.81
N PHE A 184 12.89 -31.04 25.87
CA PHE A 184 12.57 -31.87 27.03
C PHE A 184 13.29 -33.23 26.89
N ALA A 185 14.18 -33.53 27.84
CA ALA A 185 14.71 -34.87 28.04
C ALA A 185 13.95 -35.55 29.20
N ILE A 186 13.63 -36.84 29.04
CA ILE A 186 12.99 -37.64 30.09
C ILE A 186 14.11 -38.27 30.96
N PRO A 187 14.03 -38.20 32.30
CA PRO A 187 15.00 -38.82 33.20
C PRO A 187 15.07 -40.35 33.10
#